data_AF-A0A934BXH2-F1
#
_entry.id   AF-A0A934BXH2-F1
#
_cell.length_a   1.000
_cell.length_b   1.000
_cell.length_c   1.000
_cell.angle_alpha   90.00
_cell.angle_beta   90.00
_cell.angle_gamma   90.00
#
_symmetry.space_group_name_H-M   'P 1'
#
loop_
_entity.id
_entity.type
_entity.pdbx_description
1 polymer ?
#
loop_
_entity_poly.entity_id
_entity_poly.type
_entity_poly.pdbx_seq_one_letter_code
_entity_poly.pdbx_strand_id
1 'polypeptide(L)'
;MQPRLPIAAPAVAALSFALATAALAQPAPLPFAPDLVVAADGSGNFTTIQAAVASIPRDNRERRVILVKDGTYREKVRVDASYVTLRGQSRTGTRVEFAQGMDDYRRGGGDKLGQAVLNLNGDDFVLENLTVENTHGVIGTHAFAIYGRGDRTVIQDCDVFSQGNDTLSLWRTGNGRYSEDAPGHSSPNGRYYHARLKVRGSVDFVCPRGWCYLVDSELYEVNPKAEAAMWHDGSRDPDMKFVLNRCRFDGVENWGFARWHHDAHFYFVDCTFSRTMRDRAPFRVIYPINGGPVTDADRKRNAELEATNRWGNRAYFFNSHRDGRDYPWHRDNLAAAPGAPRPAQITAKWTFGGKWDPEDPSGPAVRKIVAVDREITVTFGENVTVKGRPRLRLQDGTLAAYAQGSGTPALTFRRVSTGPGPAPAGFDFADGVILASEASARLRLAGANLP
;
A
#
# COMPACT_ATOMS: atom_id res chain seq x y z
N MET A 1 -43.14 27.92 -50.28
CA MET A 1 -43.23 27.02 -49.11
C MET A 1 -42.05 26.08 -49.16
N GLN A 2 -41.23 26.09 -48.10
CA GLN A 2 -39.87 25.53 -48.07
C GLN A 2 -39.83 23.99 -48.14
N PRO A 3 -38.79 23.39 -48.77
CA PRO A 3 -38.56 21.96 -48.71
C PRO A 3 -38.04 21.57 -47.31
N ARG A 4 -38.59 20.48 -46.75
CA ARG A 4 -38.15 19.92 -45.46
C ARG A 4 -36.76 19.30 -45.62
N LEU A 5 -35.79 19.80 -44.85
CA LEU A 5 -34.46 19.20 -44.68
C LEU A 5 -34.58 17.84 -43.96
N PRO A 6 -33.77 16.83 -44.33
CA PRO A 6 -33.73 15.57 -43.62
C PRO A 6 -33.06 15.75 -42.25
N ILE A 7 -33.67 15.18 -41.21
CA ILE A 7 -33.14 15.15 -39.85
C ILE A 7 -31.94 14.19 -39.85
N ALA A 8 -30.74 14.72 -39.64
CA ALA A 8 -29.55 13.91 -39.42
C ALA A 8 -29.66 13.17 -38.08
N ALA A 9 -29.54 11.85 -38.10
CA ALA A 9 -29.41 11.05 -36.89
C ALA A 9 -28.10 11.42 -36.17
N PRO A 10 -28.07 11.53 -34.83
CA PRO A 10 -26.85 11.83 -34.11
C PRO A 10 -25.89 10.63 -34.27
N ALA A 11 -24.68 10.91 -34.75
CA ALA A 11 -23.60 9.94 -34.77
C ALA A 11 -23.32 9.49 -33.33
N VAL A 12 -23.63 8.23 -33.03
CA VAL A 12 -23.19 7.57 -31.80
C VAL A 12 -21.69 7.39 -31.94
N ALA A 13 -20.92 8.29 -31.34
CA ALA A 13 -19.50 8.08 -31.13
C ALA A 13 -19.36 6.86 -30.22
N ALA A 14 -19.07 5.70 -30.81
CA ALA A 14 -18.66 4.53 -30.07
C ALA A 14 -17.32 4.88 -29.40
N LEU A 15 -17.36 5.21 -28.10
CA LEU A 15 -16.16 5.21 -27.27
C LEU A 15 -15.68 3.75 -27.23
N SER A 16 -14.72 3.43 -28.09
CA SER A 16 -13.95 2.20 -27.98
C SER A 16 -13.16 2.28 -26.68
N PHE A 17 -13.70 1.67 -25.62
CA PHE A 17 -12.94 1.36 -24.41
C PHE A 17 -11.88 0.33 -24.81
N ALA A 18 -10.70 0.82 -25.18
CA ALA A 18 -9.51 0.00 -25.13
C ALA A 18 -9.29 -0.33 -23.65
N LEU A 19 -9.75 -1.51 -23.21
CA LEU A 19 -9.10 -2.17 -22.10
C LEU A 19 -7.66 -2.35 -22.54
N ALA A 20 -6.77 -1.47 -22.07
CA ALA A 20 -5.37 -1.78 -22.05
C ALA A 20 -5.25 -3.02 -21.16
N THR A 21 -5.24 -4.20 -21.77
CA THR A 21 -4.58 -5.36 -21.19
C THR A 21 -3.13 -4.94 -21.07
N ALA A 22 -2.80 -4.28 -19.96
CA ALA A 22 -1.42 -4.06 -19.58
C ALA A 22 -0.82 -5.45 -19.48
N ALA A 23 -0.08 -5.87 -20.51
CA ALA A 23 0.82 -7.00 -20.40
C ALA A 23 1.60 -6.76 -19.11
N LEU A 24 1.48 -7.66 -18.14
CA LEU A 24 2.13 -7.54 -16.85
C LEU A 24 3.64 -7.46 -17.13
N ALA A 25 4.18 -6.25 -17.12
CA ALA A 25 5.60 -6.05 -17.32
C ALA A 25 6.32 -6.81 -16.21
N GLN A 26 7.27 -7.67 -16.58
CA GLN A 26 8.18 -8.23 -15.59
C GLN A 26 8.80 -7.08 -14.80
N PRO A 27 8.94 -7.21 -13.47
CA PRO A 27 9.44 -6.10 -12.68
C PRO A 27 10.86 -5.76 -13.14
N ALA A 28 11.16 -4.46 -13.24
CA ALA A 28 12.47 -3.99 -13.70
C ALA A 28 13.60 -4.67 -12.90
N PRO A 29 14.67 -5.20 -13.54
CA PRO A 29 15.75 -5.89 -12.84
C PRO A 29 16.27 -5.09 -11.64
N LEU A 30 16.59 -5.79 -10.55
CA LEU A 30 17.22 -5.13 -9.41
C LEU A 30 18.60 -4.60 -9.84
N PRO A 31 18.96 -3.35 -9.51
CA PRO A 31 20.28 -2.80 -9.85
C PRO A 31 21.41 -3.36 -8.98
N PHE A 32 21.10 -4.30 -8.07
CA PHE A 32 22.01 -5.00 -7.18
C PHE A 32 21.48 -6.42 -6.93
N ALA A 33 22.36 -7.32 -6.48
CA ALA A 33 21.94 -8.66 -6.07
C ALA A 33 21.00 -8.58 -4.84
N PRO A 34 19.86 -9.32 -4.82
CA PRO A 34 18.98 -9.34 -3.67
C PRO A 34 19.73 -9.81 -2.42
N ASP A 35 19.32 -9.32 -1.25
CA ASP A 35 19.96 -9.67 0.02
C ASP A 35 19.74 -11.12 0.39
N LEU A 36 18.54 -11.64 0.08
CA LEU A 36 18.12 -13.00 0.34
C LEU A 36 17.30 -13.51 -0.86
N VAL A 37 17.46 -14.78 -1.20
CA VAL A 37 16.66 -15.49 -2.19
C VAL A 37 15.91 -16.61 -1.52
N VAL A 38 14.60 -16.68 -1.74
CA VAL A 38 13.74 -17.79 -1.31
C VAL A 38 13.38 -18.62 -2.54
N ALA A 39 13.60 -19.92 -2.50
CA ALA A 39 13.24 -20.83 -3.59
C ALA A 39 12.80 -22.18 -3.03
N ALA A 40 11.56 -22.60 -3.33
CA ALA A 40 11.00 -23.84 -2.80
C ALA A 40 11.77 -25.10 -3.22
N ASP A 41 12.50 -25.03 -4.35
CA ASP A 41 13.35 -26.10 -4.88
C ASP A 41 14.74 -26.21 -4.21
N GLY A 42 15.04 -25.34 -3.25
CA GLY A 42 16.33 -25.31 -2.55
C GLY A 42 17.44 -24.54 -3.27
N SER A 43 17.16 -23.91 -4.42
CA SER A 43 18.15 -23.12 -5.18
C SER A 43 18.40 -21.70 -4.62
N GLY A 44 17.78 -21.36 -3.49
CA GLY A 44 17.89 -20.08 -2.79
C GLY A 44 18.60 -20.20 -1.44
N ASN A 45 18.68 -19.09 -0.70
CA ASN A 45 19.19 -19.10 0.68
C ASN A 45 18.22 -19.77 1.66
N PHE A 46 16.91 -19.72 1.37
CA PHE A 46 15.85 -20.32 2.17
C PHE A 46 14.83 -21.03 1.26
N THR A 47 14.14 -22.02 1.80
CA THR A 47 13.02 -22.71 1.12
C THR A 47 11.66 -22.13 1.47
N THR A 48 11.56 -21.36 2.56
CA THR A 48 10.32 -20.71 3.02
C THR A 48 10.52 -19.22 3.23
N ILE A 49 9.44 -18.45 3.02
CA ILE A 49 9.42 -17.00 3.19
C ILE A 49 9.50 -16.67 4.68
N GLN A 50 8.79 -17.40 5.55
CA GLN A 50 8.83 -17.16 6.99
C GLN A 50 10.24 -17.28 7.57
N ALA A 51 11.04 -18.26 7.10
CA ALA A 51 12.42 -18.40 7.56
C ALA A 51 13.30 -17.22 7.14
N ALA A 52 13.16 -16.74 5.90
CA ALA A 52 13.91 -15.59 5.40
C ALA A 52 13.57 -14.29 6.12
N VAL A 53 12.28 -14.02 6.39
CA VAL A 53 11.90 -12.79 7.12
C VAL A 53 12.28 -12.89 8.60
N ALA A 54 12.26 -14.08 9.19
CA ALA A 54 12.66 -14.30 10.59
C ALA A 54 14.18 -14.16 10.80
N SER A 55 15.00 -14.29 9.74
CA SER A 55 16.44 -14.07 9.84
C SER A 55 16.83 -12.59 9.88
N ILE A 56 15.89 -11.66 9.68
CA ILE A 56 16.13 -10.22 9.74
C ILE A 56 15.89 -9.73 11.17
N PRO A 57 16.85 -9.04 11.81
CA PRO A 57 16.67 -8.49 13.15
C PRO A 57 15.50 -7.51 13.22
N ARG A 58 14.74 -7.52 14.34
CA ARG A 58 13.60 -6.61 14.53
C ARG A 58 13.98 -5.13 14.51
N ASP A 59 15.18 -4.81 14.97
CA ASP A 59 15.75 -3.47 15.02
C ASP A 59 16.47 -3.06 13.71
N ASN A 60 16.31 -3.84 12.64
CA ASN A 60 16.86 -3.55 11.32
C ASN A 60 16.57 -2.11 10.87
N ARG A 61 17.61 -1.46 10.34
CA ARG A 61 17.57 -0.09 9.80
C ARG A 61 17.90 -0.02 8.31
N GLU A 62 18.25 -1.15 7.70
CA GLU A 62 18.68 -1.25 6.32
C GLU A 62 17.58 -1.83 5.44
N ARG A 63 17.40 -1.31 4.22
CA ARG A 63 16.50 -1.90 3.23
C ARG A 63 16.96 -3.32 2.91
N ARG A 64 16.20 -4.34 3.33
CA ARG A 64 16.45 -5.76 3.02
C ARG A 64 15.54 -6.19 1.88
N VAL A 65 16.11 -6.57 0.75
CA VAL A 65 15.38 -7.05 -0.44
C VAL A 65 15.43 -8.57 -0.49
N ILE A 66 14.27 -9.20 -0.30
CA ILE A 66 14.08 -10.64 -0.42
C ILE A 66 13.43 -10.91 -1.78
N LEU A 67 14.14 -11.65 -2.65
CA LEU A 67 13.58 -12.17 -3.89
C LEU A 67 12.97 -13.55 -3.62
N VAL A 68 11.68 -13.73 -3.89
CA VAL A 68 10.99 -15.01 -3.80
C VAL A 68 10.80 -15.55 -5.20
N LYS A 69 11.38 -16.71 -5.50
CA LYS A 69 11.24 -17.35 -6.81
C LYS A 69 9.80 -17.81 -7.06
N ASP A 70 9.51 -18.17 -8.31
CA ASP A 70 8.23 -18.77 -8.67
C ASP A 70 8.04 -20.10 -7.90
N GLY A 71 6.81 -20.32 -7.44
CA GLY A 71 6.47 -21.43 -6.55
C GLY A 71 5.24 -21.10 -5.71
N THR A 72 4.62 -22.15 -5.15
CA THR A 72 3.52 -22.00 -4.19
C THR A 72 4.03 -22.27 -2.78
N TYR A 73 4.03 -21.21 -1.97
CA TYR A 73 4.47 -21.19 -0.58
C TYR A 73 3.24 -21.31 0.33
N ARG A 74 2.99 -22.52 0.84
CA ARG A 74 1.85 -22.84 1.69
C ARG A 74 2.12 -22.55 3.16
N GLU A 75 2.25 -21.27 3.50
CA GLU A 75 2.68 -20.83 4.83
C GLU A 75 2.00 -19.52 5.24
N LYS A 76 2.02 -19.26 6.56
CA LYS A 76 1.77 -17.93 7.11
C LYS A 76 3.10 -17.22 7.29
N VAL A 77 3.10 -15.92 7.01
CA VAL A 77 4.28 -15.07 7.11
C VAL A 77 3.99 -13.92 8.08
N ARG A 78 4.90 -13.71 9.04
CA ARG A 78 4.91 -12.59 9.97
C ARG A 78 6.20 -11.80 9.77
N VAL A 79 6.04 -10.52 9.47
CA VAL A 79 7.16 -9.57 9.27
C VAL A 79 7.15 -8.55 10.40
N ASP A 80 8.08 -8.71 11.34
CA ASP A 80 8.26 -7.76 12.46
C ASP A 80 9.35 -6.72 12.19
N ALA A 81 10.31 -7.00 11.30
CA ALA A 81 11.39 -6.08 10.95
C ALA A 81 10.91 -4.98 10.01
N SER A 82 11.41 -3.76 10.22
CA SER A 82 11.16 -2.62 9.32
C SER A 82 12.08 -2.66 8.09
N TYR A 83 11.78 -1.86 7.07
CA TYR A 83 12.58 -1.72 5.84
C TYR A 83 12.76 -3.03 5.05
N VAL A 84 11.76 -3.91 5.05
CA VAL A 84 11.78 -5.15 4.27
C VAL A 84 11.05 -4.95 2.95
N THR A 85 11.66 -5.37 1.86
CA THR A 85 11.01 -5.56 0.56
C THR A 85 10.89 -7.05 0.29
N LEU A 86 9.65 -7.52 0.11
CA LEU A 86 9.35 -8.88 -0.35
C LEU A 86 8.90 -8.78 -1.81
N ARG A 87 9.76 -9.24 -2.72
CA ARG A 87 9.55 -9.16 -4.17
C ARG A 87 9.43 -10.56 -4.76
N GLY A 88 8.32 -10.85 -5.41
CA GLY A 88 8.20 -12.09 -6.20
C GLY A 88 8.96 -12.01 -7.52
N GLN A 89 9.34 -13.18 -8.04
CA GLN A 89 9.90 -13.33 -9.38
C GLN A 89 8.85 -13.02 -10.44
N SER A 90 7.61 -13.47 -10.22
CA SER A 90 6.46 -13.09 -11.05
C SER A 90 5.19 -12.95 -10.21
N ARG A 91 4.35 -11.99 -10.60
CA ARG A 91 3.05 -11.72 -9.95
C ARG A 91 2.19 -12.96 -9.75
N THR A 92 2.07 -13.80 -10.77
CA THR A 92 1.18 -14.98 -10.75
C THR A 92 1.91 -16.28 -10.45
N GLY A 93 3.22 -16.37 -10.66
CA GLY A 93 4.03 -17.57 -10.41
C GLY A 93 4.57 -17.66 -8.99
N THR A 94 4.85 -16.54 -8.33
CA THR A 94 5.16 -16.49 -6.89
C THR A 94 3.85 -16.35 -6.10
N ARG A 95 3.46 -17.41 -5.37
CA ARG A 95 2.17 -17.46 -4.65
C ARG A 95 2.37 -17.79 -3.18
N VAL A 96 1.82 -16.99 -2.28
CA VAL A 96 1.77 -17.25 -0.83
C VAL A 96 0.34 -17.59 -0.45
N GLU A 97 0.11 -18.80 0.04
CA GLU A 97 -1.24 -19.33 0.26
C GLU A 97 -1.38 -19.95 1.65
N PHE A 98 -2.47 -19.66 2.34
CA PHE A 98 -2.82 -20.38 3.56
C PHE A 98 -4.32 -20.29 3.85
N ALA A 99 -4.92 -21.36 4.38
CA ALA A 99 -6.32 -21.36 4.79
C ALA A 99 -6.45 -20.91 6.25
N GLN A 100 -6.89 -19.67 6.48
CA GLN A 100 -7.08 -19.15 7.84
C GLN A 100 -8.35 -18.30 7.94
N GLY A 101 -9.41 -18.88 8.50
CA GLY A 101 -10.56 -18.12 9.00
C GLY A 101 -10.30 -17.60 10.41
N MET A 102 -10.92 -16.47 10.77
CA MET A 102 -10.72 -15.85 12.09
C MET A 102 -11.32 -16.68 13.23
N ASP A 103 -12.45 -17.34 13.00
CA ASP A 103 -13.07 -18.21 14.02
C ASP A 103 -12.19 -19.43 14.30
N ASP A 104 -11.55 -19.98 13.27
CA ASP A 104 -10.60 -21.08 13.40
C ASP A 104 -9.34 -20.63 14.15
N TYR A 105 -8.84 -19.42 13.83
CA TYR A 105 -7.71 -18.81 14.54
C TYR A 105 -8.01 -18.62 16.03
N ARG A 106 -9.18 -18.05 16.36
CA ARG A 106 -9.61 -17.80 17.75
C ARG A 106 -9.82 -19.10 18.52
N ARG A 107 -10.53 -20.07 17.94
CA ARG A 107 -10.80 -21.37 18.56
C ARG A 107 -9.52 -22.17 18.80
N GLY A 108 -8.52 -22.02 17.94
CA GLY A 108 -7.19 -22.59 18.12
C GLY A 108 -6.31 -21.87 19.16
N GLY A 109 -6.80 -20.82 19.82
CA GLY A 109 -6.04 -20.04 20.80
C GLY A 109 -5.11 -18.97 20.21
N GLY A 110 -5.11 -18.81 18.88
CA GLY A 110 -4.20 -17.94 18.15
C GLY A 110 -2.76 -18.45 18.12
N ASP A 111 -2.09 -18.34 16.98
CA ASP A 111 -0.65 -18.62 16.87
C ASP A 111 0.21 -17.36 16.96
N LYS A 112 1.53 -17.54 17.04
CA LYS A 112 2.49 -16.44 17.14
C LYS A 112 2.69 -15.68 15.82
N LEU A 113 2.24 -16.22 14.68
CA LEU A 113 2.41 -15.60 13.36
C LEU A 113 1.35 -14.51 13.15
N GLY A 114 0.10 -14.79 13.52
CA GLY A 114 -1.01 -13.85 13.46
C GLY A 114 -2.20 -14.37 12.66
N GLN A 115 -3.23 -13.56 12.45
CA GLN A 115 -4.52 -14.01 11.91
C GLN A 115 -4.60 -14.09 10.37
N ALA A 116 -3.60 -13.59 9.64
CA ALA A 116 -3.61 -13.55 8.18
C ALA A 116 -2.60 -14.53 7.55
N VAL A 117 -2.67 -14.66 6.22
CA VAL A 117 -1.61 -15.31 5.42
C VAL A 117 -0.32 -14.48 5.52
N LEU A 118 -0.41 -13.15 5.34
CA LEU A 118 0.71 -12.22 5.51
C LEU A 118 0.38 -11.20 6.61
N ASN A 119 1.22 -11.15 7.65
CA ASN A 119 1.07 -10.32 8.85
C ASN A 119 2.20 -9.28 8.92
N LEU A 120 1.89 -8.01 8.62
CA LEU A 120 2.87 -6.94 8.39
C LEU A 120 2.95 -5.97 9.58
N ASN A 121 3.92 -6.14 10.48
CA ASN A 121 4.07 -5.30 11.67
C ASN A 121 5.21 -4.27 11.60
N GLY A 122 6.21 -4.51 10.76
CA GLY A 122 7.32 -3.58 10.54
C GLY A 122 6.91 -2.37 9.69
N ASP A 123 7.53 -1.22 9.95
CA ASP A 123 7.34 0.00 9.16
C ASP A 123 8.16 -0.05 7.86
N ASP A 124 7.79 0.76 6.88
CA ASP A 124 8.50 0.85 5.59
C ASP A 124 8.57 -0.49 4.82
N PHE A 125 7.53 -1.30 4.93
CA PHE A 125 7.41 -2.55 4.18
C PHE A 125 7.04 -2.32 2.71
N VAL A 126 7.60 -3.11 1.80
CA VAL A 126 7.23 -3.14 0.38
C VAL A 126 6.89 -4.57 -0.01
N LEU A 127 5.67 -4.80 -0.50
CA LEU A 127 5.26 -6.03 -1.19
C LEU A 127 5.18 -5.73 -2.69
N GLU A 128 5.85 -6.53 -3.52
CA GLU A 128 5.71 -6.36 -4.96
C GLU A 128 5.77 -7.66 -5.76
N ASN A 129 4.99 -7.68 -6.86
CA ASN A 129 5.08 -8.69 -7.91
C ASN A 129 4.88 -10.14 -7.42
N LEU A 130 3.86 -10.38 -6.60
CA LEU A 130 3.45 -11.73 -6.16
C LEU A 130 1.95 -11.81 -5.86
N THR A 131 1.45 -13.03 -5.63
CA THR A 131 0.07 -13.29 -5.19
C THR A 131 0.04 -13.67 -3.71
N VAL A 132 -0.88 -13.10 -2.94
CA VAL A 132 -1.22 -13.55 -1.58
C VAL A 132 -2.69 -13.98 -1.58
N GLU A 133 -2.96 -15.24 -1.19
CA GLU A 133 -4.32 -15.77 -1.16
C GLU A 133 -4.64 -16.47 0.16
N ASN A 134 -5.70 -16.03 0.82
CA ASN A 134 -6.31 -16.79 1.90
C ASN A 134 -7.27 -17.82 1.32
N THR A 135 -6.87 -19.10 1.40
CA THR A 135 -7.59 -20.22 0.81
C THR A 135 -8.62 -20.83 1.77
N HIS A 136 -9.06 -20.10 2.81
CA HIS A 136 -10.07 -20.58 3.77
C HIS A 136 -11.39 -20.99 3.09
N GLY A 137 -11.75 -20.32 2.00
CA GLY A 137 -12.83 -20.76 1.11
C GLY A 137 -14.25 -20.59 1.64
N VAL A 138 -14.43 -19.83 2.73
CA VAL A 138 -15.75 -19.50 3.28
C VAL A 138 -16.09 -18.05 2.98
N ILE A 139 -17.23 -17.83 2.34
CA ILE A 139 -17.75 -16.50 2.04
C ILE A 139 -18.39 -15.88 3.29
N GLY A 140 -18.08 -14.61 3.55
CA GLY A 140 -18.77 -13.81 4.58
C GLY A 140 -18.21 -13.91 6.00
N THR A 141 -17.23 -14.78 6.25
CA THR A 141 -16.47 -14.83 7.51
C THR A 141 -15.16 -14.06 7.37
N HIS A 142 -14.60 -13.52 8.46
CA HIS A 142 -13.29 -12.85 8.41
C HIS A 142 -12.19 -13.85 8.00
N ALA A 143 -11.49 -13.56 6.91
CA ALA A 143 -10.37 -14.36 6.40
C ALA A 143 -9.36 -13.44 5.71
N PHE A 144 -8.38 -12.98 6.47
CA PHE A 144 -7.40 -11.98 6.05
C PHE A 144 -6.35 -12.60 5.11
N ALA A 145 -6.21 -12.07 3.89
CA ALA A 145 -5.04 -12.38 3.06
C ALA A 145 -3.84 -11.58 3.57
N ILE A 146 -4.03 -10.28 3.78
CA ILE A 146 -3.02 -9.38 4.35
C ILE A 146 -3.63 -8.65 5.54
N TYR A 147 -2.98 -8.78 6.69
CA TYR A 147 -3.25 -8.01 7.89
C TYR A 147 -1.98 -7.28 8.33
N GLY A 148 -2.07 -6.06 8.83
CA GLY A 148 -0.87 -5.35 9.25
C GLY A 148 -1.09 -4.14 10.15
N ARG A 149 0.00 -3.68 10.76
CA ARG A 149 0.09 -2.51 11.64
C ARG A 149 1.33 -1.64 11.34
N GLY A 150 2.10 -1.98 10.32
CA GLY A 150 3.22 -1.16 9.85
C GLY A 150 2.74 0.19 9.30
N ASP A 151 3.57 1.23 9.43
CA ASP A 151 3.41 2.50 8.71
C ASP A 151 4.18 2.47 7.39
N ARG A 152 3.83 3.38 6.46
CA ARG A 152 4.46 3.52 5.14
C ARG A 152 4.57 2.17 4.42
N THR A 153 3.46 1.42 4.38
CA THR A 153 3.40 0.14 3.69
C THR A 153 3.05 0.36 2.22
N VAL A 154 3.89 -0.16 1.32
CA VAL A 154 3.66 -0.21 -0.12
C VAL A 154 3.25 -1.64 -0.50
N ILE A 155 2.15 -1.77 -1.25
CA ILE A 155 1.76 -3.04 -1.89
C ILE A 155 1.49 -2.73 -3.35
N GLN A 156 2.24 -3.32 -4.27
CA GLN A 156 2.11 -3.00 -5.69
C GLN A 156 2.28 -4.22 -6.59
N ASP A 157 1.62 -4.19 -7.76
CA ASP A 157 1.74 -5.27 -8.74
C ASP A 157 1.40 -6.64 -8.15
N CYS A 158 0.43 -6.68 -7.23
CA CYS A 158 0.06 -7.87 -6.48
C CYS A 158 -1.37 -8.29 -6.74
N ASP A 159 -1.59 -9.59 -6.62
CA ASP A 159 -2.91 -10.19 -6.51
C ASP A 159 -3.16 -10.51 -5.02
N VAL A 160 -4.27 -10.04 -4.46
CA VAL A 160 -4.60 -10.21 -3.04
C VAL A 160 -6.01 -10.74 -2.91
N PHE A 161 -6.14 -12.03 -2.58
CA PHE A 161 -7.40 -12.75 -2.69
C PHE A 161 -7.85 -13.38 -1.37
N SER A 162 -9.13 -13.25 -1.11
CA SER A 162 -9.87 -14.07 -0.14
C SER A 162 -11.29 -14.26 -0.66
N GLN A 163 -12.03 -15.19 -0.06
CA GLN A 163 -13.49 -15.21 -0.18
C GLN A 163 -14.17 -14.58 1.04
N GLY A 164 -13.41 -14.35 2.11
CA GLY A 164 -13.89 -13.80 3.36
C GLY A 164 -13.85 -12.27 3.40
N ASN A 165 -14.27 -11.75 4.55
CA ASN A 165 -14.22 -10.33 4.88
C ASN A 165 -12.77 -9.90 5.15
N ASP A 166 -12.51 -8.60 5.08
CA ASP A 166 -11.24 -7.98 5.51
C ASP A 166 -9.99 -8.47 4.76
N THR A 167 -10.10 -8.79 3.47
CA THR A 167 -9.01 -9.35 2.65
C THR A 167 -7.68 -8.59 2.77
N LEU A 168 -7.69 -7.27 2.64
CA LEU A 168 -6.54 -6.37 2.77
C LEU A 168 -6.82 -5.32 3.86
N SER A 169 -6.17 -5.52 5.01
CA SER A 169 -6.55 -4.88 6.28
C SER A 169 -5.35 -4.34 7.04
N LEU A 170 -5.01 -3.08 6.82
CA LEU A 170 -3.89 -2.39 7.49
C LEU A 170 -4.41 -1.44 8.58
N TRP A 171 -4.20 -1.85 9.82
CA TRP A 171 -4.89 -1.36 11.02
C TRP A 171 -3.89 -0.78 12.03
N ARG A 172 -2.95 0.05 11.57
CA ARG A 172 -2.05 0.78 12.47
C ARG A 172 -2.82 1.78 13.31
N THR A 173 -2.51 1.80 14.60
CA THR A 173 -3.04 2.76 15.57
C THR A 173 -1.92 3.39 16.40
N GLY A 174 -2.22 4.52 17.04
CA GLY A 174 -1.23 5.33 17.76
C GLY A 174 -0.46 4.64 18.88
N ASN A 175 -0.97 3.53 19.42
CA ASN A 175 -0.31 2.70 20.44
C ASN A 175 0.23 1.36 19.89
N GLY A 176 0.17 1.13 18.57
CA GLY A 176 0.56 -0.12 17.91
C GLY A 176 -0.32 -1.34 18.25
N ARG A 177 -1.39 -1.15 19.04
CA ARG A 177 -2.31 -2.20 19.48
C ARG A 177 -3.74 -1.85 19.07
N TYR A 178 -4.20 -2.45 17.97
CA TYR A 178 -5.63 -2.58 17.71
C TYR A 178 -6.17 -3.83 18.43
N SER A 179 -7.32 -3.68 19.08
CA SER A 179 -8.15 -4.76 19.58
C SER A 179 -9.58 -4.44 19.17
N GLU A 180 -10.21 -5.36 18.45
CA GLU A 180 -11.59 -5.25 17.98
C GLU A 180 -12.57 -5.09 19.17
N ASP A 181 -12.19 -5.66 20.32
CA ASP A 181 -13.02 -5.73 21.54
C ASP A 181 -12.63 -4.71 22.63
N ALA A 182 -11.65 -3.82 22.38
CA ALA A 182 -11.19 -2.90 23.44
C ALA A 182 -12.05 -1.62 23.49
N PRO A 183 -12.68 -1.30 24.64
CA PRO A 183 -13.23 0.03 24.85
C PRO A 183 -12.09 1.06 24.82
N GLY A 184 -12.25 2.10 24.00
CA GLY A 184 -11.17 3.03 23.65
C GLY A 184 -10.51 2.65 22.33
N HIS A 185 -11.13 3.05 21.22
CA HIS A 185 -10.54 2.89 19.89
C HIS A 185 -9.17 3.57 19.87
N SER A 186 -8.11 2.80 19.66
CA SER A 186 -6.78 3.38 19.47
C SER A 186 -6.79 4.14 18.14
N SER A 187 -6.50 5.44 18.18
CA SER A 187 -6.71 6.33 17.05
C SER A 187 -5.86 5.90 15.85
N PRO A 188 -6.44 5.81 14.63
CA PRO A 188 -5.72 5.37 13.43
C PRO A 188 -4.53 6.30 13.13
N ASN A 189 -3.45 5.79 12.53
CA ASN A 189 -2.32 6.64 12.08
C ASN A 189 -1.40 6.00 11.03
N GLY A 190 -1.85 4.98 10.29
CA GLY A 190 -1.04 4.40 9.22
C GLY A 190 -1.10 5.19 7.92
N ARG A 191 -0.07 5.03 7.09
CA ARG A 191 0.00 5.53 5.71
C ARG A 191 0.26 4.35 4.78
N TYR A 192 -0.64 4.15 3.82
CA TYR A 192 -0.61 2.99 2.93
C TYR A 192 -0.70 3.42 1.47
N TYR A 193 0.17 2.86 0.64
CA TYR A 193 0.17 3.07 -0.80
C TYR A 193 -0.05 1.73 -1.50
N HIS A 194 -1.06 1.68 -2.35
CA HIS A 194 -1.49 0.48 -3.05
C HIS A 194 -1.61 0.79 -4.54
N ALA A 195 -0.94 0.02 -5.40
CA ALA A 195 -0.92 0.31 -6.84
C ALA A 195 -1.02 -0.95 -7.70
N ARG A 196 -1.82 -0.90 -8.77
CA ARG A 196 -1.87 -1.99 -9.77
C ARG A 196 -2.27 -3.33 -9.17
N LEU A 197 -3.20 -3.31 -8.20
CA LEU A 197 -3.65 -4.50 -7.50
C LEU A 197 -4.82 -5.18 -8.20
N LYS A 198 -4.94 -6.49 -8.00
CA LYS A 198 -6.22 -7.20 -8.12
C LYS A 198 -6.61 -7.67 -6.74
N VAL A 199 -7.74 -7.18 -6.24
CA VAL A 199 -8.23 -7.53 -4.91
C VAL A 199 -9.60 -8.18 -4.99
N ARG A 200 -9.77 -9.30 -4.30
CA ARG A 200 -11.05 -10.03 -4.25
C ARG A 200 -11.42 -10.35 -2.80
N GLY A 201 -12.66 -10.07 -2.41
CA GLY A 201 -13.16 -10.42 -1.07
C GLY A 201 -14.65 -10.15 -0.88
N SER A 202 -15.12 -10.31 0.36
CA SER A 202 -16.52 -10.17 0.78
C SER A 202 -16.78 -8.79 1.42
N VAL A 203 -17.07 -8.70 2.72
CA VAL A 203 -17.37 -7.44 3.39
C VAL A 203 -16.07 -6.74 3.77
N ASP A 204 -16.02 -5.42 3.56
CA ASP A 204 -14.92 -4.56 4.00
C ASP A 204 -13.53 -5.07 3.52
N PHE A 205 -13.46 -5.66 2.32
CA PHE A 205 -12.27 -6.39 1.87
C PHE A 205 -11.05 -5.50 1.56
N VAL A 206 -11.24 -4.18 1.41
CA VAL A 206 -10.16 -3.21 1.56
C VAL A 206 -10.54 -2.26 2.69
N CYS A 207 -9.80 -2.34 3.80
CA CYS A 207 -10.17 -1.74 5.08
C CYS A 207 -8.97 -1.03 5.75
N PRO A 208 -8.46 0.08 5.16
CA PRO A 208 -7.38 0.86 5.74
C PRO A 208 -7.84 1.76 6.90
N ARG A 209 -6.99 1.83 7.94
CA ARG A 209 -7.10 2.79 9.05
C ARG A 209 -5.98 3.83 8.97
N GLY A 210 -6.32 5.10 8.74
CA GLY A 210 -5.35 6.20 8.57
C GLY A 210 -5.43 6.86 7.19
N TRP A 211 -4.32 6.98 6.48
CA TRP A 211 -4.28 7.45 5.09
C TRP A 211 -4.07 6.27 4.13
N CYS A 212 -4.78 6.28 3.00
CA CYS A 212 -4.57 5.29 1.95
C CYS A 212 -4.70 5.93 0.56
N TYR A 213 -3.73 5.65 -0.32
CA TYR A 213 -3.82 5.95 -1.75
C TYR A 213 -3.81 4.62 -2.51
N LEU A 214 -4.95 4.25 -3.07
CA LEU A 214 -5.13 3.07 -3.92
C LEU A 214 -5.30 3.52 -5.36
N VAL A 215 -4.44 3.03 -6.26
CA VAL A 215 -4.38 3.53 -7.63
C VAL A 215 -4.27 2.41 -8.66
N ASP A 216 -4.88 2.63 -9.83
CA ASP A 216 -4.78 1.74 -11.01
C ASP A 216 -5.14 0.28 -10.70
N SER A 217 -6.15 0.05 -9.86
CA SER A 217 -6.43 -1.29 -9.29
C SER A 217 -7.83 -1.82 -9.64
N GLU A 218 -7.94 -3.15 -9.70
CA GLU A 218 -9.19 -3.88 -9.95
C GLU A 218 -9.67 -4.53 -8.64
N LEU A 219 -10.94 -4.35 -8.31
CA LEU A 219 -11.56 -4.81 -7.08
C LEU A 219 -12.81 -5.63 -7.40
N TYR A 220 -12.93 -6.84 -6.84
CA TYR A 220 -14.03 -7.76 -7.10
C TYR A 220 -14.70 -8.23 -5.80
N GLU A 221 -15.96 -7.85 -5.61
CA GLU A 221 -16.80 -8.29 -4.49
C GLU A 221 -17.43 -9.66 -4.81
N VAL A 222 -17.26 -10.65 -3.91
CA VAL A 222 -17.69 -12.04 -4.16
C VAL A 222 -19.01 -12.44 -3.48
N ASN A 223 -19.52 -11.65 -2.54
CA ASN A 223 -20.62 -11.99 -1.68
C ASN A 223 -21.87 -11.14 -1.99
N PRO A 224 -22.93 -11.73 -2.58
CA PRO A 224 -24.14 -10.99 -2.93
C PRO A 224 -24.89 -10.45 -1.69
N LYS A 225 -24.55 -10.93 -0.50
CA LYS A 225 -25.09 -10.45 0.79
C LYS A 225 -24.23 -9.37 1.42
N ALA A 226 -23.04 -9.08 0.90
CA ALA A 226 -22.22 -8.00 1.41
C ALA A 226 -22.93 -6.65 1.23
N GLU A 227 -22.80 -5.80 2.24
CA GLU A 227 -23.32 -4.44 2.17
C GLU A 227 -22.31 -3.44 1.65
N ALA A 228 -21.02 -3.76 1.75
CA ALA A 228 -19.93 -2.92 1.30
C ALA A 228 -18.69 -3.76 1.01
N ALA A 229 -18.04 -3.45 -0.10
CA ALA A 229 -16.72 -3.91 -0.47
C ALA A 229 -15.64 -3.13 0.29
N MET A 230 -15.78 -1.80 0.40
CA MET A 230 -14.76 -0.90 0.97
C MET A 230 -15.15 -0.39 2.35
N TRP A 231 -14.15 -0.25 3.22
CA TRP A 231 -14.32 0.37 4.54
C TRP A 231 -13.18 1.33 4.85
N HIS A 232 -13.45 2.35 5.68
CA HIS A 232 -12.43 3.28 6.11
C HIS A 232 -12.65 3.80 7.52
N ASP A 233 -11.54 4.06 8.22
CA ASP A 233 -11.50 4.85 9.44
C ASP A 233 -10.35 5.86 9.36
N GLY A 234 -10.74 7.13 9.25
CA GLY A 234 -9.89 8.31 9.29
C GLY A 234 -10.23 9.20 10.47
N SER A 235 -10.73 8.65 11.58
CA SER A 235 -11.37 9.41 12.67
C SER A 235 -10.43 10.24 13.54
N ARG A 236 -9.11 10.08 13.39
CA ARG A 236 -8.13 10.83 14.19
C ARG A 236 -7.87 12.24 13.68
N ASP A 237 -7.86 12.43 12.37
CA ASP A 237 -7.43 13.66 11.72
C ASP A 237 -8.32 13.89 10.49
N PRO A 238 -8.94 15.07 10.32
CA PRO A 238 -9.81 15.32 9.17
C PRO A 238 -9.09 15.14 7.83
N ASP A 239 -7.77 15.22 7.80
CA ASP A 239 -6.95 15.00 6.61
C ASP A 239 -6.69 13.52 6.27
N MET A 240 -7.11 12.56 7.11
CA MET A 240 -7.00 11.12 6.83
C MET A 240 -7.91 10.71 5.68
N LYS A 241 -7.32 10.66 4.49
CA LYS A 241 -7.99 10.40 3.22
C LYS A 241 -7.80 8.95 2.79
N PHE A 242 -8.87 8.35 2.29
CA PHE A 242 -8.82 7.17 1.44
C PHE A 242 -9.14 7.58 0.01
N VAL A 243 -8.11 7.69 -0.81
CA VAL A 243 -8.21 8.03 -2.22
C VAL A 243 -8.14 6.75 -3.04
N LEU A 244 -9.11 6.56 -3.93
CA LEU A 244 -9.20 5.51 -4.91
C LEU A 244 -9.18 6.19 -6.28
N ASN A 245 -8.08 6.01 -7.02
CA ASN A 245 -7.80 6.74 -8.25
C ASN A 245 -7.59 5.77 -9.42
N ARG A 246 -8.35 5.91 -10.51
CA ARG A 246 -8.31 4.99 -11.66
C ARG A 246 -8.54 3.53 -11.27
N CYS A 247 -9.46 3.30 -10.34
CA CYS A 247 -9.84 1.96 -9.91
C CYS A 247 -11.07 1.45 -10.66
N ARG A 248 -11.10 0.15 -10.95
CA ARG A 248 -12.29 -0.56 -11.43
C ARG A 248 -12.89 -1.38 -10.30
N PHE A 249 -14.16 -1.17 -10.03
CA PHE A 249 -14.93 -1.94 -9.06
C PHE A 249 -15.93 -2.83 -9.79
N ASP A 250 -15.92 -4.09 -9.44
CA ASP A 250 -16.80 -5.12 -9.98
C ASP A 250 -17.26 -6.05 -8.85
N GLY A 251 -18.19 -6.93 -9.16
CA GLY A 251 -18.67 -7.91 -8.22
C GLY A 251 -19.86 -8.69 -8.74
N VAL A 252 -20.30 -9.63 -7.92
CA VAL A 252 -21.53 -10.41 -8.13
C VAL A 252 -22.76 -9.51 -8.26
N GLU A 253 -23.86 -10.06 -8.79
CA GLU A 253 -25.10 -9.29 -8.94
C GLU A 253 -25.53 -8.61 -7.64
N ASN A 254 -25.85 -7.32 -7.71
CA ASN A 254 -26.28 -6.50 -6.59
C ASN A 254 -25.23 -6.33 -5.45
N TRP A 255 -23.94 -6.33 -5.79
CA TRP A 255 -22.85 -6.11 -4.82
C TRP A 255 -22.88 -4.71 -4.17
N GLY A 256 -22.42 -4.61 -2.92
CA GLY A 256 -22.42 -3.37 -2.13
C GLY A 256 -21.08 -2.62 -2.17
N PHE A 257 -21.12 -1.28 -2.15
CA PHE A 257 -19.93 -0.47 -2.46
C PHE A 257 -19.04 -0.14 -1.26
N ALA A 258 -19.41 0.84 -0.45
CA ALA A 258 -18.53 1.38 0.59
C ALA A 258 -19.33 1.77 1.82
N ARG A 259 -18.72 1.63 3.00
CA ARG A 259 -19.30 2.08 4.26
C ARG A 259 -18.25 2.55 5.24
N TRP A 260 -18.69 3.18 6.33
CA TRP A 260 -17.83 3.52 7.46
C TRP A 260 -18.60 3.46 8.78
N HIS A 261 -17.86 3.22 9.87
CA HIS A 261 -18.39 3.30 11.23
C HIS A 261 -17.96 4.59 11.93
N HIS A 262 -16.68 4.93 11.79
CA HIS A 262 -16.09 6.18 12.26
C HIS A 262 -15.87 7.13 11.09
N ASP A 263 -15.59 8.39 11.38
CA ASP A 263 -15.30 9.40 10.36
C ASP A 263 -14.39 8.85 9.24
N ALA A 264 -14.88 8.94 8.01
CA ALA A 264 -14.18 8.55 6.81
C ALA A 264 -14.06 9.75 5.86
N HIS A 265 -13.11 9.69 4.93
CA HIS A 265 -12.87 10.72 3.93
C HIS A 265 -12.48 10.06 2.60
N PHE A 266 -13.49 9.73 1.79
CA PHE A 266 -13.30 9.04 0.51
C PHE A 266 -13.15 10.02 -0.65
N TYR A 267 -12.24 9.70 -1.57
CA TYR A 267 -12.15 10.30 -2.90
C TYR A 267 -12.15 9.18 -3.94
N PHE A 268 -13.09 9.22 -4.87
CA PHE A 268 -13.17 8.34 -6.02
C PHE A 268 -12.93 9.18 -7.27
N VAL A 269 -11.77 8.97 -7.91
CA VAL A 269 -11.29 9.80 -9.03
C VAL A 269 -11.02 8.89 -10.21
N ASP A 270 -11.63 9.18 -11.36
CA ASP A 270 -11.48 8.39 -12.59
C ASP A 270 -11.84 6.89 -12.40
N CYS A 271 -12.79 6.60 -11.50
CA CYS A 271 -13.18 5.24 -11.16
C CYS A 271 -14.24 4.68 -12.12
N THR A 272 -14.24 3.37 -12.33
CA THR A 272 -15.28 2.67 -13.08
C THR A 272 -15.99 1.64 -12.22
N PHE A 273 -17.31 1.49 -12.41
CA PHE A 273 -18.15 0.58 -11.65
C PHE A 273 -18.90 -0.36 -12.58
N SER A 274 -18.96 -1.64 -12.28
CA SER A 274 -19.71 -2.58 -13.10
C SER A 274 -21.22 -2.39 -13.00
N ARG A 275 -21.94 -2.86 -14.02
CA ARG A 275 -23.41 -2.76 -14.07
C ARG A 275 -24.12 -3.51 -12.95
N THR A 276 -23.46 -4.49 -12.34
CA THR A 276 -23.99 -5.33 -11.27
C THR A 276 -24.01 -4.61 -9.91
N MET A 277 -23.44 -3.39 -9.84
CA MET A 277 -23.40 -2.58 -8.63
C MET A 277 -24.80 -2.18 -8.14
N ARG A 278 -25.04 -2.34 -6.83
CA ARG A 278 -26.23 -1.84 -6.14
C ARG A 278 -26.30 -0.31 -6.16
N ASP A 279 -27.49 0.25 -6.34
CA ASP A 279 -27.73 1.69 -6.17
C ASP A 279 -27.71 2.08 -4.68
N ARG A 280 -26.51 2.15 -4.11
CA ARG A 280 -26.28 2.60 -2.73
C ARG A 280 -24.96 3.35 -2.66
N ALA A 281 -25.07 4.67 -2.48
CA ALA A 281 -23.92 5.53 -2.22
C ALA A 281 -23.15 5.06 -0.97
N PRO A 282 -21.86 5.44 -0.82
CA PRO A 282 -21.14 5.27 0.42
C PRO A 282 -21.97 5.77 1.62
N PHE A 283 -22.08 4.95 2.67
CA PHE A 283 -22.97 5.26 3.79
C PHE A 283 -22.33 5.01 5.16
N ARG A 284 -22.77 5.78 6.15
CA ARG A 284 -22.47 5.53 7.56
C ARG A 284 -23.31 4.36 8.07
N VAL A 285 -22.67 3.44 8.77
CA VAL A 285 -23.36 2.34 9.43
C VAL A 285 -24.16 2.84 10.65
N ILE A 286 -25.42 2.44 10.70
CA ILE A 286 -26.34 2.64 11.83
C ILE A 286 -26.90 1.27 12.20
N TYR A 287 -26.87 0.93 13.49
CA TYR A 287 -27.31 -0.35 14.00
C TYR A 287 -28.81 -0.35 14.36
N PRO A 288 -29.51 -1.50 14.20
CA PRO A 288 -28.98 -2.76 13.69
C PRO A 288 -28.82 -2.72 12.17
N ILE A 289 -27.70 -3.27 11.69
CA ILE A 289 -27.34 -3.26 10.26
C ILE A 289 -28.44 -3.88 9.39
N ASN A 290 -29.06 -4.95 9.87
CA ASN A 290 -30.08 -5.71 9.16
C ASN A 290 -31.47 -5.03 9.09
N GLY A 291 -31.61 -3.82 9.65
CA GLY A 291 -32.90 -3.10 9.67
C GLY A 291 -33.94 -3.68 10.62
N GLY A 292 -33.55 -4.56 11.54
CA GLY A 292 -34.43 -5.07 12.59
C GLY A 292 -34.81 -4.02 13.64
N PRO A 293 -35.59 -4.39 14.66
CA PRO A 293 -35.92 -3.50 15.77
C PRO A 293 -34.67 -3.01 16.51
N VAL A 294 -34.61 -1.71 16.78
CA VAL A 294 -33.49 -1.09 17.50
C VAL A 294 -33.48 -1.53 18.97
N THR A 295 -32.41 -2.19 19.40
CA THR A 295 -32.19 -2.59 20.79
C THR A 295 -31.47 -1.49 21.58
N ASP A 296 -31.44 -1.59 22.91
CA ASP A 296 -30.66 -0.65 23.74
C ASP A 296 -29.15 -0.75 23.49
N ALA A 297 -28.66 -1.94 23.14
CA ALA A 297 -27.28 -2.14 22.71
C ALA A 297 -26.99 -1.38 21.41
N ASP A 298 -27.93 -1.40 20.45
CA ASP A 298 -27.80 -0.63 19.21
C ASP A 298 -27.82 0.89 19.49
N ARG A 299 -28.71 1.37 20.36
CA ARG A 299 -28.74 2.80 20.76
C ARG A 299 -27.41 3.23 21.36
N LYS A 300 -26.87 2.44 22.30
CA LYS A 300 -25.57 2.71 22.92
C LYS A 300 -24.46 2.73 21.87
N ARG A 301 -24.37 1.71 21.02
CA ARG A 301 -23.35 1.63 19.96
C ARG A 301 -23.45 2.80 18.99
N ASN A 302 -24.65 3.16 18.56
CA ASN A 302 -24.87 4.30 17.67
C ASN A 302 -24.46 5.63 18.32
N ALA A 303 -24.73 5.82 19.62
CA ALA A 303 -24.30 7.01 20.37
C ALA A 303 -22.78 7.09 20.50
N GLU A 304 -22.10 5.97 20.74
CA GLU A 304 -20.62 5.91 20.76
C GLU A 304 -20.02 6.23 19.39
N LEU A 305 -20.61 5.69 18.31
CA LEU A 305 -20.18 5.99 16.95
C LEU A 305 -20.39 7.48 16.62
N GLU A 306 -21.51 8.07 17.04
CA GLU A 306 -21.79 9.51 16.85
C GLU A 306 -20.66 10.40 17.39
N ALA A 307 -20.14 10.09 18.59
CA ALA A 307 -19.05 10.84 19.21
C ALA A 307 -17.73 10.83 18.39
N THR A 308 -17.58 9.84 17.49
CA THR A 308 -16.43 9.67 16.59
C THR A 308 -16.70 10.08 15.14
N ASN A 309 -17.92 10.53 14.81
CA ASN A 309 -18.30 11.05 13.50
C ASN A 309 -18.51 12.57 13.58
N ARG A 310 -17.42 13.33 13.49
CA ARG A 310 -17.33 14.78 13.72
C ARG A 310 -17.33 15.59 12.42
N TRP A 311 -17.00 14.98 11.28
CA TRP A 311 -16.80 15.70 10.02
C TRP A 311 -17.86 15.39 8.95
N GLY A 312 -18.92 14.67 9.33
CA GLY A 312 -20.07 14.40 8.48
C GLY A 312 -19.76 13.46 7.32
N ASN A 313 -20.63 13.48 6.29
CA ASN A 313 -20.45 12.64 5.11
C ASN A 313 -19.41 13.26 4.16
N ARG A 314 -18.31 12.55 3.93
CA ARG A 314 -17.20 12.99 3.08
C ARG A 314 -16.85 11.91 2.06
N ALA A 315 -17.67 11.81 1.03
CA ALA A 315 -17.44 10.96 -0.13
C ALA A 315 -17.48 11.82 -1.39
N TYR A 316 -16.33 11.94 -2.05
CA TYR A 316 -16.17 12.81 -3.21
C TYR A 316 -15.90 12.02 -4.49
N PHE A 317 -16.51 12.43 -5.58
CA PHE A 317 -16.45 11.81 -6.89
C PHE A 317 -15.95 12.81 -7.92
N PHE A 318 -15.16 12.31 -8.87
CA PHE A 318 -14.78 13.00 -10.08
C PHE A 318 -14.61 12.02 -11.24
N ASN A 319 -15.22 12.31 -12.38
CA ASN A 319 -15.10 11.54 -13.63
C ASN A 319 -15.25 10.03 -13.39
N SER A 320 -16.22 9.67 -12.55
CA SER A 320 -16.42 8.32 -12.06
C SER A 320 -17.72 7.76 -12.61
N HIS A 321 -17.65 6.65 -13.33
CA HIS A 321 -18.74 6.19 -14.19
C HIS A 321 -19.07 4.72 -13.99
N ARG A 322 -20.34 4.38 -14.12
CA ARG A 322 -20.84 3.01 -14.09
C ARG A 322 -21.06 2.51 -15.51
N ASP A 323 -20.75 1.24 -15.75
CA ASP A 323 -21.15 0.54 -16.97
C ASP A 323 -22.66 0.67 -17.18
N GLY A 324 -23.04 1.31 -18.28
CA GLY A 324 -24.43 1.70 -18.53
C GLY A 324 -24.73 3.11 -18.03
N ARG A 325 -25.75 3.26 -17.19
CA ARG A 325 -26.17 4.56 -16.65
C ARG A 325 -25.58 4.78 -15.26
N ASP A 326 -25.05 5.97 -15.03
CA ASP A 326 -24.64 6.43 -13.71
C ASP A 326 -25.83 6.58 -12.76
N TYR A 327 -25.66 6.13 -11.51
CA TYR A 327 -26.54 6.55 -10.43
C TYR A 327 -26.35 8.04 -10.09
N PRO A 328 -27.38 8.74 -9.54
CA PRO A 328 -27.29 10.17 -9.25
C PRO A 328 -26.12 10.58 -8.35
N TRP A 329 -25.67 9.68 -7.48
CA TRP A 329 -24.58 9.93 -6.53
C TRP A 329 -23.17 9.77 -7.13
N HIS A 330 -23.02 9.31 -8.37
CA HIS A 330 -21.73 9.36 -9.09
C HIS A 330 -21.37 10.77 -9.58
N ARG A 331 -22.30 11.72 -9.55
CA ARG A 331 -22.08 13.09 -10.03
C ARG A 331 -20.86 13.72 -9.33
N ASP A 332 -20.01 14.33 -10.15
CA ASP A 332 -18.87 15.12 -9.69
C ASP A 332 -19.25 16.09 -8.57
N ASN A 333 -18.49 16.04 -7.48
CA ASN A 333 -18.71 16.90 -6.31
C ASN A 333 -17.40 17.32 -5.62
N LEU A 334 -16.23 17.18 -6.27
CA LEU A 334 -14.94 17.61 -5.69
C LEU A 334 -14.91 19.08 -5.25
N ALA A 335 -15.70 19.95 -5.88
CA ALA A 335 -15.82 21.35 -5.48
C ALA A 335 -16.39 21.54 -4.06
N ALA A 336 -17.11 20.54 -3.53
CA ALA A 336 -17.61 20.53 -2.16
C ALA A 336 -16.62 19.91 -1.15
N ALA A 337 -15.50 19.35 -1.62
CA ALA A 337 -14.49 18.79 -0.74
C ALA A 337 -13.68 19.89 -0.05
N PRO A 338 -13.16 19.64 1.18
CA PRO A 338 -12.28 20.58 1.87
C PRO A 338 -11.11 21.02 0.97
N GLY A 339 -10.98 22.33 0.76
CA GLY A 339 -9.96 22.91 -0.12
C GLY A 339 -10.22 22.81 -1.62
N ALA A 340 -11.36 22.24 -2.03
CA ALA A 340 -11.80 22.10 -3.43
C ALA A 340 -10.65 21.67 -4.39
N PRO A 341 -10.00 20.53 -4.13
CA PRO A 341 -8.84 20.10 -4.90
C PRO A 341 -9.23 19.87 -6.36
N ARG A 342 -8.37 20.32 -7.28
CA ARG A 342 -8.47 19.92 -8.68
C ARG A 342 -8.02 18.46 -8.82
N PRO A 343 -8.57 17.69 -9.77
CA PRO A 343 -8.19 16.29 -9.99
C PRO A 343 -6.67 16.07 -10.09
N ALA A 344 -5.97 16.93 -10.83
CA ALA A 344 -4.52 16.86 -10.99
C ALA A 344 -3.71 17.07 -9.69
N GLN A 345 -4.33 17.58 -8.62
CA GLN A 345 -3.69 17.74 -7.31
C GLN A 345 -3.82 16.49 -6.44
N ILE A 346 -4.72 15.56 -6.80
CA ILE A 346 -4.99 14.35 -6.02
C ILE A 346 -3.92 13.30 -6.35
N THR A 347 -2.78 13.42 -5.68
CA THR A 347 -1.62 12.51 -5.79
C THR A 347 -1.41 11.74 -4.50
N ALA A 348 -0.49 10.77 -4.49
CA ALA A 348 -0.08 10.10 -3.25
C ALA A 348 0.42 11.12 -2.21
N LYS A 349 1.32 12.04 -2.61
CA LYS A 349 1.82 13.12 -1.74
C LYS A 349 0.71 13.95 -1.10
N TRP A 350 -0.27 14.38 -1.90
CA TRP A 350 -1.41 15.15 -1.39
C TRP A 350 -2.26 14.31 -0.44
N THR A 351 -2.46 13.04 -0.78
CA THR A 351 -3.20 12.10 0.06
C THR A 351 -2.62 12.05 1.46
N PHE A 352 -1.30 11.94 1.57
CA PHE A 352 -0.58 11.90 2.85
C PHE A 352 -0.27 13.28 3.46
N GLY A 353 -0.88 14.36 2.96
CA GLY A 353 -0.67 15.72 3.49
C GLY A 353 0.79 16.19 3.41
N GLY A 354 1.54 15.72 2.40
CA GLY A 354 2.97 16.00 2.23
C GLY A 354 3.90 15.25 3.18
N LYS A 355 3.37 14.41 4.09
CA LYS A 355 4.15 13.66 5.10
C LYS A 355 4.90 12.46 4.53
N TRP A 356 4.54 12.01 3.33
CA TRP A 356 5.16 10.91 2.60
C TRP A 356 4.82 11.04 1.12
N ASP A 357 5.77 10.73 0.25
CA ASP A 357 5.56 10.68 -1.20
C ASP A 357 6.20 9.41 -1.77
N PRO A 358 5.45 8.30 -1.85
CA PRO A 358 5.97 7.05 -2.39
C PRO A 358 6.21 7.08 -3.91
N GLU A 359 5.69 8.08 -4.62
CA GLU A 359 5.81 8.20 -6.08
C GLU A 359 7.04 9.03 -6.51
N ASP A 360 7.67 9.76 -5.57
CA ASP A 360 8.86 10.58 -5.81
C ASP A 360 10.01 9.72 -6.41
N PRO A 361 10.48 10.01 -7.63
CA PRO A 361 11.65 9.34 -8.20
C PRO A 361 12.95 9.63 -7.46
N SER A 362 12.99 10.74 -6.74
CA SER A 362 14.23 11.37 -6.35
C SER A 362 14.96 10.50 -5.32
N GLY A 363 16.23 10.23 -5.62
CA GLY A 363 17.15 9.64 -4.67
C GLY A 363 17.35 10.48 -3.42
N PRO A 364 17.88 9.88 -2.33
CA PRO A 364 18.28 10.63 -1.15
C PRO A 364 19.34 11.68 -1.54
N ALA A 365 19.04 12.95 -1.27
CA ALA A 365 19.96 14.06 -1.56
C ALA A 365 21.03 14.19 -0.47
N VAL A 366 22.27 14.49 -0.89
CA VAL A 366 23.35 14.86 0.04
C VAL A 366 23.07 16.25 0.62
N ARG A 367 23.13 16.35 1.96
CA ARG A 367 22.88 17.57 2.74
C ARG A 367 24.14 18.19 3.30
N LYS A 368 25.13 17.37 3.64
CA LYS A 368 26.36 17.82 4.28
C LYS A 368 27.51 16.87 3.97
N ILE A 369 28.69 17.44 3.80
CA ILE A 369 29.95 16.70 3.69
C ILE A 369 30.92 17.27 4.72
N VAL A 370 31.53 16.41 5.52
CA VAL A 370 32.56 16.79 6.50
C VAL A 370 33.76 15.90 6.29
N ALA A 371 34.92 16.50 6.06
CA ALA A 371 36.19 15.79 5.90
C ALA A 371 37.11 16.16 7.08
N VAL A 372 37.54 15.15 7.84
CA VAL A 372 38.51 15.29 8.93
C VAL A 372 39.57 14.22 8.77
N ASP A 373 40.82 14.63 8.60
CA ASP A 373 41.94 13.76 8.26
C ASP A 373 41.56 12.80 7.11
N ARG A 374 41.59 11.49 7.38
CA ARG A 374 41.27 10.46 6.39
C ARG A 374 39.79 10.11 6.26
N GLU A 375 38.92 10.61 7.15
CA GLU A 375 37.50 10.28 7.15
C GLU A 375 36.67 11.37 6.47
N ILE A 376 35.73 10.94 5.63
CA ILE A 376 34.80 11.80 4.92
C ILE A 376 33.40 11.30 5.23
N THR A 377 32.64 12.10 5.98
CA THR A 377 31.25 11.80 6.32
C THR A 377 30.33 12.53 5.35
N VAL A 378 29.50 11.77 4.64
CA VAL A 378 28.42 12.28 3.78
C VAL A 378 27.09 12.06 4.49
N THR A 379 26.35 13.15 4.74
CA THR A 379 25.03 13.11 5.36
C THR A 379 23.95 13.33 4.31
N PHE A 380 22.97 12.45 4.25
CA PHE A 380 21.79 12.46 3.39
C PHE A 380 20.57 13.05 4.10
N GLY A 381 19.52 13.39 3.33
CA GLY A 381 18.26 13.91 3.85
C GLY A 381 17.36 12.87 4.53
N GLU A 382 17.70 11.59 4.42
CA GLU A 382 16.96 10.45 4.97
C GLU A 382 17.94 9.30 5.26
N ASN A 383 17.47 8.24 5.93
CA ASN A 383 18.27 7.03 6.11
C ASN A 383 18.57 6.38 4.77
N VAL A 384 19.81 5.94 4.60
CA VAL A 384 20.26 5.26 3.37
C VAL A 384 20.79 3.88 3.66
N THR A 385 20.69 2.99 2.68
CA THR A 385 21.24 1.63 2.73
C THR A 385 22.33 1.50 1.68
N VAL A 386 23.43 0.87 2.06
CA VAL A 386 24.55 0.56 1.16
C VAL A 386 24.43 -0.87 0.66
N LYS A 387 24.58 -1.08 -0.65
CA LYS A 387 24.72 -2.41 -1.27
C LYS A 387 26.06 -2.47 -1.98
N GLY A 388 26.84 -3.54 -1.74
CA GLY A 388 28.19 -3.65 -2.31
C GLY A 388 29.18 -2.67 -1.67
N ARG A 389 30.09 -2.13 -2.47
CA ARG A 389 31.22 -1.28 -2.04
C ARG A 389 31.27 0.02 -2.83
N PRO A 390 30.30 0.95 -2.65
CA PRO A 390 30.37 2.26 -3.28
C PRO A 390 31.62 3.01 -2.79
N ARG A 391 32.12 3.90 -3.64
CA ARG A 391 33.29 4.73 -3.36
C ARG A 391 32.96 6.20 -3.58
N LEU A 392 33.78 7.07 -3.01
CA LEU A 392 33.73 8.51 -3.23
C LEU A 392 34.94 8.91 -4.04
N ARG A 393 34.73 9.48 -5.23
CA ARG A 393 35.78 10.06 -6.06
C ARG A 393 36.17 11.41 -5.50
N LEU A 394 37.47 11.64 -5.33
CA LEU A 394 38.04 12.91 -4.89
C LEU A 394 38.51 13.75 -6.09
N GLN A 395 38.75 15.05 -5.88
CA GLN A 395 39.14 15.99 -6.93
C GLN A 395 40.47 15.65 -7.64
N ASP A 396 41.38 14.94 -6.97
CA ASP A 396 42.64 14.46 -7.56
C ASP A 396 42.48 13.14 -8.33
N GLY A 397 41.26 12.62 -8.44
CA GLY A 397 40.96 11.35 -9.08
C GLY A 397 41.14 10.12 -8.18
N THR A 398 41.66 10.27 -6.95
CA THR A 398 41.74 9.17 -6.00
C THR A 398 40.36 8.82 -5.43
N LEU A 399 40.26 7.63 -4.82
CA LEU A 399 39.02 7.10 -4.29
C LEU A 399 39.09 6.94 -2.77
N ALA A 400 38.02 7.31 -2.08
CA ALA A 400 37.78 6.96 -0.69
C ALA A 400 36.78 5.79 -0.62
N ALA A 401 37.13 4.74 0.11
CA ALA A 401 36.31 3.54 0.24
C ALA A 401 35.20 3.74 1.28
N TYR A 402 34.01 3.21 1.03
CA TYR A 402 32.98 3.13 2.05
C TYR A 402 33.49 2.36 3.29
N ALA A 403 33.22 2.91 4.48
CA ALA A 403 33.66 2.34 5.75
C ALA A 403 32.48 1.86 6.61
N GLN A 404 31.47 2.71 6.83
CA GLN A 404 30.33 2.41 7.72
C GLN A 404 29.18 3.41 7.56
N GLY A 405 28.05 3.12 8.22
CA GLY A 405 26.91 4.05 8.35
C GLY A 405 25.62 3.60 7.66
N SER A 406 25.60 2.44 6.99
CA SER A 406 24.38 1.87 6.40
C SER A 406 23.25 1.80 7.43
N GLY A 407 22.04 2.13 7.00
CA GLY A 407 20.85 2.24 7.85
C GLY A 407 20.71 3.57 8.59
N THR A 408 21.65 4.49 8.39
CA THR A 408 21.64 5.83 9.00
C THR A 408 21.65 6.90 7.89
N PRO A 409 21.43 8.19 8.20
CA PRO A 409 21.55 9.23 7.20
C PRO A 409 23.02 9.61 6.94
N ALA A 410 24.00 9.09 7.69
CA ALA A 410 25.41 9.50 7.58
C ALA A 410 26.29 8.30 7.22
N LEU A 411 26.95 8.38 6.05
CA LEU A 411 27.93 7.38 5.60
C LEU A 411 29.35 7.92 5.76
N THR A 412 30.23 7.11 6.31
CA THR A 412 31.66 7.41 6.39
C THR A 412 32.42 6.71 5.27
N PHE A 413 33.26 7.46 4.57
CA PHE A 413 34.23 7.00 3.59
C PHE A 413 35.64 7.28 4.11
N ARG A 414 36.59 6.40 3.79
CA ARG A 414 38.00 6.51 4.21
C ARG A 414 38.91 6.60 3.00
N ARG A 415 39.70 7.67 2.94
CA ARG A 415 40.81 7.79 1.98
C ARG A 415 42.03 7.04 2.48
N VAL A 416 42.96 6.71 1.57
CA VAL A 416 44.19 5.98 1.90
C VAL A 416 45.19 6.88 2.66
N SER A 417 45.29 8.15 2.27
CA SER A 417 46.19 9.12 2.91
C SER A 417 45.75 9.46 4.34
N THR A 418 46.72 9.64 5.25
CA THR A 418 46.52 9.93 6.66
C THR A 418 46.39 11.43 6.99
N GLY A 419 46.48 12.32 5.98
CA GLY A 419 46.35 13.76 6.14
C GLY A 419 45.10 14.37 5.49
N PRO A 420 44.91 15.70 5.60
CA PRO A 420 43.92 16.43 4.83
C PRO A 420 44.15 16.13 3.35
N GLY A 421 43.11 15.62 2.69
CA GLY A 421 43.16 15.29 1.27
C GLY A 421 42.17 16.12 0.46
N PRO A 422 42.13 15.90 -0.86
CA PRO A 422 41.24 16.64 -1.74
C PRO A 422 39.78 16.48 -1.35
N ALA A 423 38.97 17.48 -1.72
CA ALA A 423 37.54 17.44 -1.49
C ALA A 423 36.88 16.34 -2.35
N PRO A 424 35.74 15.80 -1.90
CA PRO A 424 34.91 14.93 -2.74
C PRO A 424 34.45 15.62 -4.02
N ALA A 425 34.48 14.87 -5.13
CA ALA A 425 34.04 15.31 -6.45
C ALA A 425 32.80 14.55 -6.96
N GLY A 426 32.48 13.40 -6.37
CA GLY A 426 31.29 12.63 -6.75
C GLY A 426 31.31 11.22 -6.19
N PHE A 427 30.22 10.48 -6.39
CA PHE A 427 30.21 9.05 -6.12
C PHE A 427 30.78 8.24 -7.29
N ASP A 428 31.33 7.09 -6.96
CA ASP A 428 31.66 6.00 -7.85
C ASP A 428 30.89 4.75 -7.40
N PHE A 429 29.96 4.30 -8.26
CA PHE A 429 29.05 3.19 -8.01
C PHE A 429 29.43 1.92 -8.79
N ALA A 430 30.66 1.81 -9.31
CA ALA A 430 31.07 0.65 -10.09
C ALA A 430 30.90 -0.69 -9.34
N ASP A 431 31.15 -0.69 -8.02
CA ASP A 431 31.13 -1.90 -7.18
C ASP A 431 30.01 -1.89 -6.13
N GLY A 432 29.05 -0.96 -6.22
CA GLY A 432 27.97 -0.86 -5.24
C GLY A 432 27.07 0.35 -5.43
N VAL A 433 25.97 0.39 -4.68
CA VAL A 433 24.99 1.47 -4.72
C VAL A 433 24.64 1.96 -3.32
N ILE A 434 24.09 3.18 -3.27
CA ILE A 434 23.43 3.75 -2.10
C ILE A 434 21.97 3.97 -2.49
N LEU A 435 21.03 3.55 -1.66
CA LEU A 435 19.60 3.74 -1.89
C LEU A 435 18.92 4.31 -0.66
N ALA A 436 17.77 4.95 -0.85
CA ALA A 436 16.88 5.29 0.24
C ALA A 436 16.45 4.04 1.02
N SER A 437 16.40 4.15 2.35
CA SER A 437 15.83 3.09 3.18
C SER A 437 14.31 3.14 3.19
N GLU A 438 13.68 4.32 3.13
CA GLU A 438 12.22 4.49 3.25
C GLU A 438 11.45 3.82 2.10
N ALA A 439 10.25 3.32 2.40
CA ALA A 439 9.41 2.66 1.40
C ALA A 439 8.95 3.65 0.31
N SER A 440 8.99 3.18 -0.94
CA SER A 440 8.55 3.91 -2.13
C SER A 440 8.12 2.94 -3.23
N ALA A 441 7.36 3.41 -4.22
CA ALA A 441 6.84 2.61 -5.33
C ALA A 441 7.95 2.12 -6.28
N ARG A 442 9.17 2.64 -6.13
CA ARG A 442 10.36 2.20 -6.86
C ARG A 442 11.58 2.38 -5.99
N LEU A 443 12.61 1.59 -6.23
CA LEU A 443 13.91 1.79 -5.58
C LEU A 443 14.47 3.17 -5.97
N ARG A 444 14.83 3.97 -4.96
CA ARG A 444 15.39 5.32 -5.13
C ARG A 444 16.89 5.29 -4.86
N LEU A 445 17.69 5.27 -5.93
CA LEU A 445 19.15 5.31 -5.85
C LEU A 445 19.62 6.73 -5.53
N ALA A 446 20.63 6.86 -4.67
CA ALA A 446 21.26 8.14 -4.40
C ALA A 446 21.85 8.73 -5.68
N GLY A 447 21.65 10.04 -5.88
CA GLY A 447 22.26 10.75 -6.99
C GLY A 447 23.78 10.78 -6.90
N ALA A 448 24.47 10.91 -8.03
CA ALA A 448 25.93 11.02 -8.08
C ALA A 448 26.45 12.44 -7.75
N ASN A 449 25.55 13.43 -7.73
CA ASN A 449 25.91 14.83 -7.54
C ASN A 449 26.11 15.15 -6.06
N LEU A 450 27.22 15.82 -5.77
CA LEU A 450 27.49 16.44 -4.47
C LEU A 450 27.09 17.92 -4.54
N PRO A 451 26.65 18.52 -3.43
CA PRO A 451 26.27 19.93 -3.35
C PRO A 451 27.46 20.88 -3.52
#